data_AF-A0A849IIL6-F1
#
_entry.id   AF-A0A849IIL6-F1
#
_cell.length_a   1.000
_cell.length_b   1.000
_cell.length_c   1.000
_cell.angle_alpha   90.00
_cell.angle_beta   90.00
_cell.angle_gamma   90.00
#
_symmetry.space_group_name_H-M   'P 1'
#
loop_
_entity.id
_entity.type
_entity.pdbx_description
1 polymer ?
#
loop_
_entity_poly.entity_id
_entity_poly.type
_entity_poly.pdbx_seq_one_letter_code
_entity_poly.pdbx_strand_id
1 'polypeptide(L)'
;MAVVKSAHADESSLQIVESFNKNGDETKNPNDPSDKRKREIMFYMGIPLLVMLITTAALGIAVGVYGKKLFLAHMVIASLSLCLAVAHAIVGIVWFFPF
;
A
#
# COMPACT_ATOMS: atom_id res chain seq x y z
N MET A 1 -1.47 58.03 -11.51
CA MET A 1 -1.70 56.75 -10.79
C MET A 1 -2.02 55.62 -11.78
N ALA A 2 -1.07 55.19 -12.61
CA ALA A 2 -1.31 54.15 -13.63
C ALA A 2 -0.43 52.88 -13.47
N VAL A 3 0.47 52.85 -12.49
CA VAL A 3 1.40 51.72 -12.28
C VAL A 3 0.81 50.59 -11.43
N VAL A 4 -0.22 50.86 -10.62
CA VAL A 4 -0.77 49.87 -9.67
C VAL A 4 -1.71 48.84 -10.32
N LYS A 5 -2.29 49.15 -11.50
CA LYS A 5 -3.27 48.26 -12.15
C LYS A 5 -2.64 47.09 -12.92
N SER A 6 -1.36 47.19 -13.30
CA SER A 6 -0.67 46.13 -14.06
C SER A 6 -0.06 45.04 -13.20
N ALA A 7 0.38 45.36 -11.97
CA ALA A 7 0.98 44.39 -11.06
C ALA A 7 -0.01 43.31 -10.60
N HIS A 8 -1.28 43.69 -10.42
CA HIS A 8 -2.31 42.78 -9.94
C HIS A 8 -2.78 41.78 -11.02
N ALA A 9 -2.67 42.15 -12.29
CA ALA A 9 -2.99 41.28 -13.43
C ALA A 9 -1.85 40.28 -13.71
N ASP A 10 -0.60 40.69 -13.50
CA ASP A 10 0.60 39.85 -13.65
C ASP A 10 0.68 38.77 -12.56
N GLU A 11 0.43 39.13 -11.29
CA GLU A 11 0.31 38.17 -10.19
C GLU A 11 -0.84 37.17 -10.39
N SER A 12 -2.00 37.65 -10.88
CA SER A 12 -3.14 36.78 -11.15
C SER A 12 -2.87 35.82 -12.30
N SER A 13 -2.19 36.26 -13.36
CA SER A 13 -1.86 35.41 -14.50
C SER A 13 -0.72 34.43 -14.19
N LEU A 14 0.26 34.81 -13.37
CA LEU A 14 1.23 33.88 -12.79
C LEU A 14 0.57 32.84 -11.87
N GLN A 15 -0.36 33.27 -11.01
CA GLN A 15 -1.11 32.37 -10.13
C GLN A 15 -2.02 31.42 -10.92
N ILE A 16 -2.60 31.87 -12.03
CA ILE A 16 -3.39 31.03 -12.94
C ILE A 16 -2.49 30.02 -13.67
N VAL A 17 -1.33 30.42 -14.17
CA VAL A 17 -0.36 29.50 -14.81
C VAL A 17 0.21 28.51 -13.78
N GLU A 18 0.47 28.94 -12.55
CA GLU A 18 0.92 28.09 -11.45
C GLU A 18 -0.17 27.11 -11.01
N SER A 19 -1.44 27.53 -10.96
CA SER A 19 -2.57 26.63 -10.66
C SER A 19 -2.90 25.69 -11.82
N PHE A 20 -2.65 26.07 -13.08
CA PHE A 20 -2.71 25.13 -14.21
C PHE A 20 -1.52 24.17 -14.24
N ASN A 21 -0.31 24.60 -13.87
CA ASN A 21 0.86 23.72 -13.77
C ASN A 21 0.71 22.74 -12.59
N LYS A 22 0.16 23.21 -11.47
CA LYS A 22 -0.17 22.40 -10.31
C LYS A 22 -1.32 21.41 -10.57
N ASN A 23 -2.26 21.75 -11.46
CA ASN A 23 -3.32 20.84 -11.94
C ASN A 23 -2.86 19.92 -13.09
N GLY A 24 -1.81 20.28 -13.83
CA GLY A 24 -1.20 19.46 -14.88
C GLY A 24 -0.30 18.33 -14.35
N ASP A 25 0.21 18.50 -13.12
CA ASP A 25 0.95 17.48 -12.37
C ASP A 25 0.03 16.59 -11.49
N GLU A 26 -1.29 16.70 -11.62
CA GLU A 26 -2.26 15.87 -10.87
C GLU A 26 -2.46 14.45 -11.45
N THR A 27 -1.54 13.98 -12.30
CA THR A 27 -1.53 12.56 -12.71
C THR A 27 -0.96 11.62 -11.64
N LYS A 28 -0.58 12.12 -10.46
CA LYS A 28 -0.33 11.29 -9.26
C LYS A 28 -0.67 12.05 -7.98
N ASN A 29 -1.96 12.21 -7.66
CA ASN A 29 -2.36 12.63 -6.32
C ASN A 29 -2.37 11.41 -5.37
N PRO A 30 -1.40 11.22 -4.46
CA PRO A 30 -1.41 10.10 -3.50
C PRO A 30 -2.51 10.25 -2.42
N ASN A 31 -3.33 11.31 -2.48
CA ASN A 31 -4.43 11.59 -1.55
C ASN A 31 -5.82 11.37 -2.15
N ASP A 32 -5.95 10.64 -3.26
CA ASP A 32 -7.27 10.14 -3.65
C ASP A 32 -7.85 9.31 -2.48
N PRO A 33 -9.00 9.68 -1.89
CA PRO A 33 -9.59 8.93 -0.78
C PRO A 33 -9.86 7.46 -1.14
N SER A 34 -10.00 7.14 -2.42
CA SER A 34 -10.06 5.76 -2.94
C SER A 34 -8.74 5.01 -2.71
N ASP A 35 -7.61 5.65 -2.97
CA ASP A 35 -6.28 5.04 -2.87
C ASP A 35 -5.75 4.95 -1.44
N LYS A 36 -6.16 5.87 -0.56
CA LYS A 36 -5.90 5.73 0.89
C LYS A 36 -6.61 4.51 1.45
N ARG A 37 -7.88 4.31 1.08
CA ARG A 37 -8.68 3.18 1.57
C ARG A 37 -8.19 1.84 1.04
N LYS A 38 -7.76 1.79 -0.23
CA LYS A 38 -7.10 0.60 -0.81
C LYS A 38 -5.80 0.25 -0.06
N ARG A 39 -4.97 1.25 0.26
CA ARG A 39 -3.74 1.08 1.06
C ARG A 39 -4.04 0.54 2.46
N GLU A 40 -5.05 1.10 3.13
CA GLU A 40 -5.48 0.63 4.45
C GLU A 40 -5.94 -0.83 4.42
N ILE A 41 -6.80 -1.20 3.46
CA ILE A 41 -7.30 -2.57 3.34
C ILE A 41 -6.16 -3.55 3.04
N MET A 42 -5.20 -3.18 2.19
CA MET A 42 -4.03 -4.00 1.92
C MET A 42 -3.15 -4.13 3.18
N PHE A 43 -3.00 -3.07 3.96
CA PHE A 43 -2.30 -3.11 5.25
C PHE A 43 -3.01 -4.05 6.26
N TYR A 44 -4.34 -3.95 6.39
CA TYR A 44 -5.12 -4.84 7.25
C TYR A 44 -5.11 -6.31 6.78
N MET A 45 -4.97 -6.59 5.48
CA MET A 45 -4.74 -7.95 4.97
C MET A 45 -3.32 -8.46 5.24
N GLY A 46 -2.33 -7.58 5.29
CA GLY A 46 -0.94 -7.93 5.59
C GLY A 46 -0.69 -8.29 7.05
N ILE A 47 -1.40 -7.68 7.99
CA ILE A 47 -1.28 -7.97 9.43
C ILE A 47 -1.52 -9.46 9.77
N PRO A 48 -2.64 -10.10 9.39
CA PRO A 48 -2.86 -11.52 9.68
C PRO A 48 -1.84 -12.43 8.97
N LEU A 49 -1.35 -12.04 7.79
CA LEU A 49 -0.25 -12.74 7.10
C LEU A 49 1.03 -12.69 7.94
N LEU A 50 1.39 -11.52 8.46
CA LEU A 50 2.58 -11.34 9.29
C LEU A 50 2.47 -12.14 10.60
N VAL A 51 1.30 -12.16 11.24
CA VAL A 51 1.02 -12.96 12.44
C VAL A 51 1.12 -14.45 12.15
N MET A 52 0.50 -14.95 11.07
CA MET A 52 0.62 -16.35 10.66
C MET A 52 2.05 -16.73 10.33
N LEU A 53 2.80 -15.84 9.67
CA LEU A 53 4.18 -16.10 9.28
C LEU A 53 5.11 -16.21 10.51
N ILE A 54 5.00 -15.31 11.48
CA ILE A 54 5.75 -15.40 12.74
C ILE A 54 5.40 -16.68 13.49
N THR A 55 4.11 -17.02 13.55
CA THR A 55 3.64 -18.24 14.21
C THR A 55 4.18 -19.49 13.52
N THR A 56 4.16 -19.51 12.18
CA THR A 56 4.70 -20.59 11.35
C THR A 56 6.20 -20.75 11.54
N ALA A 57 6.95 -19.64 11.59
CA ALA A 57 8.38 -19.63 11.82
C ALA A 57 8.73 -20.16 13.23
N ALA A 58 7.99 -19.71 14.26
CA ALA A 58 8.14 -20.21 15.62
C ALA A 58 7.84 -21.71 15.71
N LEU A 59 6.78 -22.19 15.06
CA LEU A 59 6.49 -23.63 14.95
C LEU A 59 7.59 -24.38 14.18
N GLY A 60 8.13 -23.81 13.11
CA GLY A 60 9.20 -24.44 12.32
C GLY A 60 10.46 -24.65 13.15
N ILE A 61 10.86 -23.64 13.93
CA ILE A 61 11.95 -23.74 14.90
C ILE A 61 11.61 -24.81 15.95
N ALA A 62 10.38 -24.78 16.49
CA ALA A 62 9.94 -25.76 17.48
C ALA A 62 9.92 -27.20 16.93
N VAL A 63 9.62 -27.41 15.64
CA VAL A 63 9.69 -28.73 14.99
C VAL A 63 11.14 -29.20 14.84
N GLY A 64 12.07 -28.29 14.53
CA GLY A 64 13.50 -28.61 14.49
C GLY A 64 14.03 -29.06 15.86
N VAL A 65 13.49 -28.52 16.95
CA VAL A 65 13.92 -28.81 18.33
C VAL A 65 13.16 -29.99 18.96
N TYR A 66 11.83 -30.05 18.82
CA TYR A 66 10.94 -31.02 19.48
C TYR A 66 10.53 -32.21 18.58
N GLY A 67 10.93 -32.22 17.32
CA GLY A 67 10.68 -33.33 16.40
C GLY A 67 9.22 -33.49 15.96
N LYS A 68 8.77 -34.75 15.77
CA LYS A 68 7.57 -35.12 14.99
C LYS A 68 6.23 -34.59 15.51
N LYS A 69 6.12 -34.18 16.79
CA LYS A 69 4.82 -33.84 17.38
C LYS A 69 4.18 -32.57 16.80
N LEU A 70 5.00 -31.59 16.38
CA LEU A 70 4.52 -30.32 15.82
C LEU A 70 4.62 -30.28 14.28
N PHE A 71 5.19 -31.30 13.64
CA PHE A 71 5.48 -31.30 12.20
C PHE A 71 4.21 -31.16 11.35
N LEU A 72 3.16 -31.90 11.71
CA LEU A 72 1.89 -31.87 10.97
C LEU A 72 1.18 -30.52 11.13
N ALA A 73 1.17 -29.96 12.35
CA ALA A 73 0.60 -28.65 12.61
C ALA A 73 1.35 -27.54 11.86
N HIS A 74 2.68 -27.61 11.81
CA HIS A 74 3.51 -26.68 11.04
C HIS A 74 3.22 -26.75 9.54
N MET A 75 3.12 -27.95 8.96
CA MET A 75 2.83 -28.12 7.52
C MET A 75 1.49 -27.50 7.09
N VAL A 76 0.44 -27.68 7.92
CA VAL A 76 -0.89 -27.11 7.64
C VAL A 76 -0.88 -25.58 7.78
N ILE A 77 -0.27 -25.03 8.83
CA ILE A 77 -0.19 -23.58 9.02
C ILE A 77 0.70 -22.93 7.95
N ALA A 78 1.81 -23.57 7.57
CA ALA A 78 2.71 -23.08 6.53
C ALA A 78 2.02 -22.96 5.16
N SER A 79 1.24 -23.97 4.77
CA SER A 79 0.48 -23.96 3.51
C SER A 79 -0.65 -22.92 3.51
N LEU A 80 -1.37 -22.75 4.62
CA LEU A 80 -2.35 -21.68 4.79
C LEU A 80 -1.69 -20.29 4.68
N SER A 81 -0.54 -20.11 5.33
CA SER A 81 0.20 -18.85 5.28
C SER A 81 0.71 -18.54 3.87
N LEU A 82 1.13 -19.56 3.12
CA LEU A 82 1.52 -19.42 1.71
C LEU A 82 0.34 -19.05 0.81
N CYS A 83 -0.82 -19.69 0.98
CA CYS A 83 -2.04 -19.36 0.23
C CYS A 83 -2.45 -17.89 0.45
N LEU A 84 -2.46 -17.45 1.71
CA LEU A 84 -2.78 -16.07 2.06
C LEU A 84 -1.74 -15.09 1.51
N ALA A 85 -0.46 -15.46 1.50
CA ALA A 85 0.60 -14.63 0.92
C ALA A 85 0.43 -14.43 -0.58
N VAL A 86 0.08 -15.48 -1.31
CA VAL A 86 -0.22 -15.39 -2.74
C VAL A 86 -1.45 -14.53 -2.99
N ALA A 87 -2.54 -14.71 -2.24
CA ALA A 87 -3.73 -13.88 -2.36
C ALA A 87 -3.43 -12.40 -2.08
N HIS A 88 -2.66 -12.10 -1.03
CA HIS A 88 -2.23 -10.75 -0.69
C HIS A 88 -1.36 -10.12 -1.78
N ALA A 89 -0.44 -10.90 -2.36
CA ALA A 89 0.40 -10.45 -3.47
C ALA A 89 -0.44 -10.14 -4.73
N ILE A 90 -1.41 -10.99 -5.07
CA ILE A 90 -2.31 -10.78 -6.21
C ILE A 90 -3.15 -9.51 -6.00
N VAL A 91 -3.77 -9.34 -4.83
CA VAL A 91 -4.54 -8.12 -4.52
C VAL A 91 -3.66 -6.88 -4.59
N GLY A 92 -2.42 -6.97 -4.10
CA GLY A 92 -1.43 -5.91 -4.24
C GLY A 92 -1.14 -5.55 -5.69
N ILE A 93 -0.90 -6.54 -6.55
CA ILE A 93 -0.65 -6.32 -7.98
C ILE A 93 -1.90 -5.72 -8.65
N VAL A 94 -3.09 -6.29 -8.42
CA VAL A 94 -4.33 -5.85 -9.07
C VAL A 94 -4.73 -4.43 -8.65
N TRP A 95 -4.51 -4.03 -7.40
CA TRP A 95 -4.88 -2.70 -6.91
C TRP A 95 -3.80 -1.64 -7.11
N PHE A 96 -2.52 -1.98 -7.11
CA PHE A 96 -1.42 -1.02 -7.26
C PHE A 96 -0.82 -0.95 -8.66
N PHE A 97 -1.05 -1.96 -9.51
CA PHE A 97 -0.74 -1.98 -10.93
C PHE A 97 -1.99 -2.25 -11.79
N PRO A 98 -3.03 -1.39 -11.73
CA PRO A 98 -4.06 -1.40 -12.75
C PRO A 98 -3.44 -0.89 -14.05
N PHE A 99 -3.30 -1.79 -15.03
CA PHE A 99 -2.86 -1.51 -16.40
C PHE A 99 -3.87 -0.64 -17.16
#